data_AF-A0A660M4N1-F1
#
_entry.id   AF-A0A660M4N1-F1
#
_cell.length_a   1.000
_cell.length_b   1.000
_cell.length_c   1.000
_cell.angle_alpha   90.00
_cell.angle_beta   90.00
_cell.angle_gamma   90.00
#
_symmetry.space_group_name_H-M   'P 1'
#
loop_
_entity.id
_entity.type
_entity.pdbx_description
1 polymer ?
#
loop_
_entity_poly.entity_id
_entity_poly.type
_entity_poly.pdbx_seq_one_letter_code
_entity_poly.pdbx_strand_id
1 'polypeptide(L)' 'MKITSWREFIENEAEKPYFKKLWQKVEHERISKEIFPAREDIFSCFKECPLEKTKVVII' A
#
# COMPACT_ATOMS: atom_id res chain seq x y z
N MET A 1 13.13 11.19 11.12
CA MET A 1 13.21 11.13 9.64
C MET A 1 12.02 11.87 9.06
N LYS A 2 12.23 12.66 8.02
CA LYS A 2 11.15 13.34 7.30
C LYS A 2 10.80 12.46 6.10
N ILE A 3 9.58 11.96 6.05
CA ILE A 3 9.07 11.16 4.93
C ILE A 3 8.86 12.10 3.75
N THR A 4 9.45 11.76 2.60
CA THR A 4 9.49 12.62 1.41
C THR A 4 8.64 12.10 0.25
N SER A 5 8.20 10.84 0.30
CA SER A 5 7.33 10.25 -0.72
C SER A 5 6.41 9.17 -0.12
N TRP A 6 5.32 8.84 -0.83
CA TRP A 6 4.49 7.69 -0.46
C TRP A 6 5.25 6.38 -0.49
N ARG A 7 6.20 6.22 -1.41
CA ARG A 7 7.03 5.02 -1.48
C ARG A 7 7.86 4.84 -0.21
N GLU A 8 8.55 5.88 0.23
CA GLU A 8 9.34 5.84 1.48
C GLU A 8 8.45 5.53 2.69
N PHE A 9 7.26 6.15 2.75
CA PHE A 9 6.27 5.85 3.80
C PHE A 9 5.89 4.36 3.80
N ILE A 10 5.46 3.84 2.64
CA ILE A 10 4.98 2.47 2.50
C ILE A 10 6.11 1.48 2.79
N GLU A 11 7.34 1.72 2.32
CA GLU A 11 8.50 0.87 2.61
C GLU A 11 8.79 0.83 4.12
N ASN A 12 8.69 1.96 4.82
CA ASN A 12 8.83 2.00 6.28
C ASN A 12 7.73 1.21 7.00
N GLU A 13 6.46 1.42 6.62
CA GLU A 13 5.33 0.68 7.19
C GLU A 13 5.40 -0.82 6.87
N ALA A 14 5.87 -1.18 5.67
CA ALA A 14 6.03 -2.57 5.23
C ALA A 14 7.04 -3.35 6.06
N GLU A 15 8.00 -2.68 6.68
CA GLU A 15 8.94 -3.32 7.61
C GLU A 15 8.31 -3.73 8.93
N LYS A 16 7.19 -3.09 9.31
CA LYS A 16 6.56 -3.32 10.61
C LYS A 16 5.87 -4.69 10.66
N PRO A 17 5.90 -5.39 11.81
CA PRO A 17 5.35 -6.75 11.93
C PRO A 17 3.87 -6.87 11.54
N TYR A 18 3.07 -5.85 11.84
CA TYR A 18 1.64 -5.89 11.52
C TYR A 18 1.39 -5.88 9.99
N PHE A 19 2.18 -5.11 9.23
CA PHE A 19 2.03 -5.02 7.79
C PHE A 19 2.44 -6.33 7.14
N LYS A 20 3.58 -6.91 7.56
CA LYS A 20 4.04 -8.24 7.12
C LYS A 20 2.98 -9.31 7.36
N LYS A 21 2.36 -9.33 8.54
CA LYS A 21 1.27 -10.26 8.88
C LYS A 21 0.04 -10.05 8.00
N LEU A 22 -0.37 -8.80 7.77
CA LEU A 22 -1.50 -8.48 6.89
C LEU A 22 -1.22 -8.93 5.46
N TRP A 23 -0.04 -8.60 4.93
CA TRP A 23 0.38 -8.95 3.58
C TRP A 23 0.38 -10.46 3.36
N GLN A 24 0.97 -11.23 4.29
CA GLN A 24 0.94 -12.70 4.24
C GLN A 24 -0.50 -13.25 4.22
N LYS A 25 -1.40 -12.67 5.02
CA LYS A 25 -2.80 -13.08 5.03
C LYS A 25 -3.47 -12.81 3.68
N VAL A 26 -3.32 -11.61 3.13
CA VAL A 26 -3.90 -11.23 1.83
C VAL A 26 -3.38 -12.17 0.72
N GLU A 27 -2.08 -12.45 0.71
CA GLU A 27 -1.49 -13.36 -0.28
C GLU A 27 -1.99 -14.80 -0.15
N HIS A 28 -2.17 -15.27 1.07
CA HIS A 28 -2.78 -16.59 1.28
C HIS A 28 -4.24 -16.63 0.79
N GLU A 29 -5.02 -15.57 1.03
CA GLU A 29 -6.40 -15.51 0.56
C GLU A 29 -6.48 -15.44 -0.98
N ARG A 30 -5.53 -14.79 -1.66
CA ARG A 30 -5.45 -14.76 -3.13
C ARG A 30 -5.29 -16.13 -3.78
N ILE A 31 -4.77 -17.13 -3.06
CA ILE A 31 -4.64 -18.51 -3.58
C ILE A 31 -6.02 -19.18 -3.71
N SER A 32 -6.95 -18.86 -2.81
CA SER A 32 -8.22 -19.58 -2.67
C SER A 32 -9.45 -18.75 -3.03
N LYS A 33 -9.30 -17.44 -3.15
CA LYS A 33 -10.38 -16.50 -3.41
C LYS A 33 -9.96 -15.48 -4.46
N GLU A 34 -10.94 -14.99 -5.20
CA GLU A 34 -10.77 -13.81 -6.04
C GLU A 34 -10.75 -12.56 -5.16
N ILE A 35 -9.58 -11.93 -5.06
CA ILE A 35 -9.38 -10.71 -4.26
C ILE A 35 -9.10 -9.56 -5.22
N PHE A 36 -9.91 -8.51 -5.10
CA PHE A 36 -9.74 -7.27 -5.86
C PHE A 36 -9.12 -6.16 -4.98
N PRO A 37 -8.39 -5.21 -5.58
CA PRO A 37 -7.99 -5.15 -6.98
C PRO A 37 -6.84 -6.14 -7.30
N ALA A 38 -6.35 -6.14 -8.55
CA ALA A 38 -5.14 -6.86 -8.92
C ALA A 38 -3.94 -6.41 -8.08
N ARG A 39 -2.92 -7.26 -7.93
CA ARG A 39 -1.82 -7.03 -6.98
C ARG A 39 -1.04 -5.76 -7.30
N GLU A 40 -0.82 -5.51 -8.58
CA GLU A 40 -0.17 -4.34 -9.16
C GLU A 40 -0.94 -3.03 -8.90
N ASP A 41 -2.25 -3.12 -8.67
CA ASP A 41 -3.12 -1.95 -8.54
C ASP A 41 -3.38 -1.53 -7.09
N ILE A 42 -2.96 -2.33 -6.10
CA ILE A 42 -3.20 -2.09 -4.66
C ILE A 42 -2.73 -0.71 -4.21
N PHE A 43 -1.63 -0.21 -4.79
CA PHE A 43 -1.03 1.09 -4.45
C PHE A 43 -1.17 2.14 -5.56
N SER A 44 -2.07 1.90 -6.53
CA SER A 44 -2.27 2.79 -7.69
C SER A 44 -2.57 4.23 -7.29
N CYS A 45 -3.38 4.45 -6.25
CA CYS A 45 -3.71 5.80 -5.79
C CYS A 45 -2.47 6.63 -5.40
N PHE A 46 -1.47 6.02 -4.77
CA PHE A 46 -0.23 6.69 -4.37
C PHE A 46 0.70 6.99 -5.54
N LYS A 47 0.59 6.20 -6.62
CA LYS A 47 1.31 6.46 -7.88
C LYS A 47 0.69 7.65 -8.61
N GLU A 48 -0.64 7.70 -8.69
CA GLU A 48 -1.36 8.76 -9.40
C GLU A 48 -1.42 10.08 -8.61
N CYS A 49 -1.33 10.01 -7.28
CA CYS A 49 -1.35 11.17 -6.39
C CYS A 49 -0.05 11.27 -5.57
N PRO A 50 1.06 11.80 -6.14
CA PRO A 50 2.30 12.02 -5.40
C PRO A 50 2.10 12.86 -4.14
N LEU A 51 2.88 12.57 -3.10
CA LEU A 51 2.74 13.18 -1.77
C LEU A 51 2.80 14.71 -1.84
N GLU A 52 3.77 15.29 -2.56
CA GLU A 52 3.90 16.75 -2.64
C GLU A 52 2.81 17.45 -3.47
N LYS A 53 2.08 16.69 -4.31
CA LYS A 53 1.00 17.23 -5.16
C LYS A 53 -0.39 16.98 -4.57
N THR A 54 -0.50 16.14 -3.55
CA THR A 54 -1.78 15.78 -2.93
C THR A 54 -2.33 16.96 -2.13
N LYS A 55 -3.59 17.33 -2.40
CA LYS A 55 -4.27 18.47 -1.74
C LYS A 55 -5.52 18.07 -0.97
N VAL A 56 -6.19 17.02 -1.42
CA VAL A 56 -7.46 16.53 -0.87
C VAL A 56 -7.38 15.02 -0.77
N VAL A 57 -7.93 14.46 0.31
CA VAL A 57 -8.05 13.01 0.53
C VAL A 57 -9.54 12.68 0.61
N ILE A 58 -9.99 11.76 -0.22
CA ILE A 58 -11.33 11.17 -0.17
C ILE A 58 -11.13 9.73 0.29
N ILE A 59 -11.86 9.32 1.33
CA ILE A 59 -11.73 8.02 2.01
C ILE A 59 -12.98 7.19 1.72
#